data_AF-A0A523SN43-F1
#
_entry.id   AF-A0A523SN43-F1
#
_cell.length_a   1.000
_cell.length_b   1.000
_cell.length_c   1.000
_cell.angle_alpha   90.00
_cell.angle_beta   90.00
_cell.angle_gamma   90.00
#
_symmetry.space_group_name_H-M   'P 1'
#
loop_
_entity.id
_entity.type
_entity.pdbx_description
1 polymer ?
#
loop_
_entity_poly.entity_id
_entity_poly.type
_entity_poly.pdbx_seq_one_letter_code
_entity_poly.pdbx_strand_id
1 'polypeptide(L)'
;MNYLIAPCGLDCNVCTIHLRTKEELDYWREKDVDLDKIRCDGCRSDREGHHWSPKCKILQCCVDKKRLDFCSECNDFPCKIIEEWIEGMEHHMRAIERLKEMKGIGVED
;
A
#
# COMPACT_ATOMS: atom_id res chain seq x y z
N MET A 1 -15.29 3.67 -8.12
CA MET A 1 -14.54 2.93 -7.09
C MET A 1 -13.37 3.81 -6.69
N ASN A 2 -13.18 4.11 -5.40
CA ASN A 2 -12.11 5.01 -4.96
C ASN A 2 -10.77 4.28 -5.08
N TYR A 3 -10.02 4.52 -6.17
CA TYR A 3 -8.76 3.83 -6.49
C TYR A 3 -7.57 4.21 -5.58
N LEU A 4 -7.84 4.94 -4.50
CA LEU A 4 -6.83 5.54 -3.65
C LEU A 4 -6.52 4.71 -2.40
N ILE A 5 -7.31 3.66 -2.12
CA ILE A 5 -6.94 2.65 -1.13
C ILE A 5 -6.29 1.48 -1.86
N ALA A 6 -5.05 1.16 -1.49
CA ALA A 6 -4.33 0.01 -2.00
C ALA A 6 -4.98 -1.31 -1.53
N PRO A 7 -4.73 -2.44 -2.22
CA PRO A 7 -5.23 -3.75 -1.78
C PRO A 7 -4.81 -4.14 -0.35
N CYS A 8 -3.67 -3.63 0.13
CA CYS A 8 -3.21 -3.82 1.51
C CYS A 8 -3.79 -2.81 2.53
N GLY A 9 -4.65 -1.89 2.11
CA GLY A 9 -5.26 -0.87 2.98
C GLY A 9 -4.49 0.44 3.10
N LEU A 10 -3.30 0.56 2.50
CA LEU A 10 -2.57 1.83 2.44
C LEU A 10 -3.41 2.88 1.71
N ASP A 11 -3.36 4.11 2.22
CA ASP A 11 -4.06 5.23 1.62
C ASP A 11 -3.10 6.08 0.77
N CYS A 12 -3.27 6.00 -0.54
CA CYS A 12 -2.51 6.78 -1.51
C CYS A 12 -2.79 8.28 -1.40
N ASN A 13 -3.91 8.72 -0.81
CA ASN A 13 -4.21 10.16 -0.61
C ASN A 13 -3.29 10.85 0.40
N VAL A 14 -2.54 10.08 1.18
CA VAL A 14 -1.58 10.61 2.17
C VAL A 14 -0.15 10.13 1.91
N CYS A 15 0.06 9.33 0.86
CA CYS A 15 1.38 8.80 0.51
C CYS A 15 2.19 9.86 -0.22
N THR A 16 3.20 10.42 0.43
CA THR A 16 4.04 11.49 -0.10
C THR A 16 4.78 11.12 -1.38
N ILE A 17 5.15 9.84 -1.55
CA ILE A 17 5.76 9.30 -2.78
C ILE A 17 4.77 9.28 -3.95
N HIS A 18 3.52 8.88 -3.70
CA HIS A 18 2.47 8.87 -4.74
C HIS A 18 2.07 10.30 -5.11
N LEU A 19 1.87 11.15 -4.11
CA LEU A 19 1.48 12.55 -4.29
C LEU A 19 2.62 13.42 -4.83
N ARG A 20 3.87 12.96 -4.71
CA ARG A 20 5.09 13.72 -5.04
C ARG A 20 5.09 15.10 -4.39
N THR A 21 4.85 15.14 -3.08
CA THR A 21 4.83 16.41 -2.33
C THR A 21 6.17 17.12 -2.46
N LYS A 22 6.15 18.45 -2.34
CA LYS A 22 7.38 19.25 -2.45
C LYS A 22 8.40 18.82 -1.39
N GLU A 23 7.94 18.61 -0.16
CA GLU A 23 8.79 18.20 0.98
C GLU A 23 9.48 16.86 0.72
N GLU A 24 8.77 15.89 0.14
CA GLU A 24 9.33 14.58 -0.24
C GLU A 24 10.38 14.74 -1.35
N LEU A 25 10.06 15.50 -2.40
CA LEU A 25 10.99 15.73 -3.51
C LEU A 25 12.23 16.52 -3.06
N ASP A 26 12.07 17.48 -2.16
CA ASP A 26 13.17 18.25 -1.58
C ASP A 26 14.07 17.34 -0.75
N TYR A 27 13.50 16.51 0.13
CA TYR A 27 14.24 15.52 0.92
C TYR A 27 15.09 14.57 0.05
N TRP A 28 14.53 14.03 -1.03
CA TRP A 28 15.27 13.13 -1.91
C TRP A 28 16.29 13.86 -2.79
N ARG A 29 16.01 15.11 -3.16
CA ARG A 29 16.98 15.94 -3.90
C ARG A 29 18.22 16.24 -3.07
N GLU A 30 18.05 16.53 -1.77
CA GLU A 30 19.17 16.72 -0.84
C GLU A 30 20.04 15.46 -0.70
N LYS A 31 19.48 14.29 -0.98
CA LYS A 31 20.16 13.00 -0.96
C LYS A 31 20.79 12.60 -2.30
N ASP A 32 20.78 13.48 -3.29
CA ASP A 32 21.28 13.23 -4.65
C ASP A 32 20.65 11.99 -5.30
N VAL A 33 19.35 11.78 -5.04
CA VAL A 33 18.58 10.68 -5.64
C VAL A 33 17.82 11.18 -6.86
N ASP A 34 17.84 10.36 -7.92
CA ASP A 34 17.02 10.56 -9.11
C ASP A 34 15.52 10.56 -8.77
N LEU A 35 14.88 11.71 -8.89
CA LEU A 35 13.47 11.93 -8.52
C LEU A 35 12.47 11.19 -9.42
N ASP A 36 12.89 10.69 -10.58
CA ASP A 36 12.05 9.81 -11.40
C ASP A 36 11.91 8.42 -10.77
N LYS A 37 12.88 8.00 -9.94
CA LYS A 37 12.79 6.78 -9.12
C LYS A 37 11.92 6.97 -7.88
N ILE A 38 11.67 8.20 -7.47
CA ILE A 38 10.77 8.56 -6.36
C ILE A 38 9.37 8.81 -6.94
N ARG A 39 8.78 7.76 -7.49
CA ARG A 39 7.46 7.82 -8.11
C ARG A 39 6.68 6.54 -7.90
N CYS A 40 5.39 6.68 -7.66
CA CYS A 40 4.46 5.58 -7.61
C CYS A 40 3.16 6.02 -8.27
N ASP A 41 2.76 5.36 -9.35
CA ASP A 41 1.50 5.59 -10.06
C ASP A 41 0.32 4.83 -9.38
N GLY A 42 0.61 4.10 -8.29
CA GLY A 42 -0.37 3.44 -7.42
C GLY A 42 -0.53 1.94 -7.71
N CYS A 43 -1.04 1.20 -6.72
CA CYS A 43 -1.06 -0.27 -6.75
C CYS A 43 -1.91 -0.93 -7.84
N ARG A 44 -2.78 -0.15 -8.49
CA ARG A 44 -3.66 -0.62 -9.58
C ARG A 44 -3.26 -0.06 -10.95
N SER A 45 -2.15 0.68 -11.01
CA SER A 45 -1.51 1.09 -12.26
C SER A 45 -0.64 -0.04 -12.81
N ASP A 46 -0.03 0.19 -13.97
CA ASP A 46 0.96 -0.72 -14.53
C ASP A 46 2.17 -0.85 -13.57
N ARG A 47 2.49 -2.10 -13.21
CA ARG A 47 3.58 -2.42 -12.27
C ARG A 47 4.95 -2.48 -12.93
N GLU A 48 5.01 -2.51 -14.26
CA GLU A 48 6.28 -2.41 -15.01
C GLU A 48 6.71 -0.94 -15.19
N GLY A 49 5.82 0.02 -14.91
CA GLY A 49 6.09 1.45 -14.91
C GLY A 49 6.60 1.99 -13.56
N HIS A 50 6.18 3.21 -13.20
CA HIS A 50 6.58 3.84 -11.93
C HIS A 50 5.78 3.25 -10.78
N HIS A 51 6.27 2.17 -10.19
CA HIS A 51 5.64 1.55 -9.05
C HIS A 51 6.66 1.38 -7.92
N TRP A 52 6.34 1.88 -6.73
CA TRP A 52 7.28 1.88 -5.59
C TRP A 52 7.78 0.48 -5.21
N SER A 53 6.87 -0.51 -5.26
CA SER A 53 7.21 -1.91 -4.97
C SER A 53 6.64 -2.83 -6.05
N PRO A 54 7.27 -2.91 -7.24
CA PRO A 54 6.69 -3.61 -8.40
C PRO A 54 6.60 -5.12 -8.16
N LYS A 55 7.44 -5.66 -7.25
CA LYS A 55 7.45 -7.07 -6.81
C LYS A 55 6.77 -7.28 -5.45
N CYS A 56 5.81 -6.42 -5.09
CA CYS A 56 5.10 -6.53 -3.82
C CYS A 56 4.38 -7.88 -3.68
N LYS A 57 4.75 -8.66 -2.66
CA LYS A 57 4.16 -9.98 -2.37
C LYS A 57 2.65 -9.90 -2.07
N ILE A 58 2.18 -8.80 -1.48
CA ILE A 58 0.76 -8.61 -1.18
C ILE A 58 -0.04 -8.44 -2.47
N LEU A 59 0.43 -7.64 -3.43
CA LEU A 59 -0.24 -7.50 -4.73
C LEU A 59 -0.22 -8.81 -5.51
N GLN A 60 0.91 -9.52 -5.50
CA GLN A 60 1.01 -10.84 -6.12
C GLN A 60 0.04 -11.85 -5.49
N CYS A 61 -0.19 -11.79 -4.19
CA CYS A 61 -1.14 -12.67 -3.52
C CYS A 61 -2.59 -12.24 -3.76
N CYS A 62 -2.94 -11.02 -3.38
CA CYS A 62 -4.30 -10.48 -3.37
C CYS A 62 -4.86 -10.31 -4.78
N VAL A 63 -4.14 -9.57 -5.63
CA VAL A 63 -4.63 -9.16 -6.95
C VAL A 63 -4.34 -10.24 -7.98
N ASP A 64 -3.10 -10.72 -8.08
CA ASP A 64 -2.73 -11.62 -9.20
C ASP A 64 -3.26 -13.04 -9.01
N LYS A 65 -3.03 -13.61 -7.82
CA LYS A 65 -3.37 -15.00 -7.53
C LYS A 65 -4.82 -15.16 -7.08
N LYS A 66 -5.23 -14.40 -6.07
CA LYS A 66 -6.57 -14.53 -5.45
C LYS A 66 -7.66 -13.71 -6.17
N ARG A 67 -7.29 -12.78 -7.06
CA ARG A 67 -8.23 -11.94 -7.84
C ARG A 67 -9.18 -11.13 -6.96
N LEU A 68 -8.67 -10.66 -5.82
CA LEU A 68 -9.39 -9.83 -4.86
C LEU A 68 -9.02 -8.36 -5.03
N ASP A 69 -9.96 -7.49 -4.72
CA ASP A 69 -9.73 -6.05 -4.71
C ASP A 69 -9.00 -5.60 -3.45
N PHE A 70 -9.33 -6.20 -2.31
CA PHE A 70 -8.72 -5.89 -1.03
C PHE A 70 -8.40 -7.15 -0.26
N CYS A 71 -7.34 -7.11 0.55
CA CYS A 71 -7.00 -8.24 1.42
C CYS A 71 -8.12 -8.56 2.42
N SER A 72 -8.97 -7.59 2.77
CA SER A 72 -10.16 -7.81 3.61
C SER A 72 -11.16 -8.81 3.02
N GLU A 73 -11.20 -8.97 1.69
CA GLU A 73 -12.08 -9.94 1.01
C GLU A 73 -11.54 -11.38 1.11
N CYS A 74 -10.29 -11.55 1.56
CA CYS A 74 -9.70 -12.87 1.72
C CYS A 74 -10.24 -13.54 2.98
N ASN A 75 -10.72 -14.79 2.85
CA ASN A 75 -11.20 -15.58 3.99
C ASN A 75 -10.14 -15.71 5.09
N ASP A 76 -8.88 -15.92 4.70
CA ASP A 76 -7.74 -16.05 5.62
C ASP A 76 -7.27 -14.73 6.26
N PHE A 77 -7.93 -13.58 5.96
CA PHE A 77 -7.50 -12.29 6.48
C PHE A 77 -7.90 -12.09 7.96
N PRO A 78 -6.99 -11.57 8.83
CA PRO A 78 -5.60 -11.23 8.54
C PRO A 78 -4.73 -12.50 8.41
N CYS A 79 -3.95 -12.59 7.34
CA CYS A 79 -3.09 -13.74 7.08
C CYS A 79 -1.64 -13.40 7.42
N LYS A 80 -0.79 -14.43 7.55
CA LYS A 80 0.63 -14.29 7.88
C LYS A 80 1.39 -13.26 7.02
N ILE A 81 1.08 -13.14 5.73
CA ILE A 81 1.71 -12.13 4.85
C ILE A 81 1.39 -10.71 5.32
N ILE A 82 0.16 -10.46 5.75
CA ILE A 82 -0.26 -9.15 6.28
C ILE A 82 0.32 -8.94 7.68
N GLU A 83 0.27 -9.95 8.54
CA GLU A 83 0.82 -9.89 9.90
C GLU A 83 2.31 -9.55 9.90
N GLU A 84 3.11 -10.22 9.06
CA GLU A 84 4.54 -9.92 8.90
C GLU A 84 4.78 -8.53 8.27
N TRP A 85 3.88 -8.07 7.41
CA TRP A 85 4.04 -6.79 6.71
C TRP A 85 3.77 -5.59 7.61
N ILE A 86 2.90 -5.71 8.62
CA ILE A 86 2.55 -4.59 9.51
C ILE A 86 3.60 -4.30 10.59
N GLU A 87 4.56 -5.19 10.79
CA GLU A 87 5.58 -5.02 11.84
C GLU A 87 6.45 -3.78 11.59
N GLY A 88 6.49 -2.87 12.57
CA GLY A 88 7.48 -1.79 12.63
C GLY A 88 7.17 -0.51 11.84
N MET A 89 5.97 -0.36 11.24
CA MET A 89 5.59 0.86 10.51
C MET A 89 4.17 1.34 10.83
N GLU A 90 4.04 2.55 11.38
CA GLU A 90 2.75 3.13 11.80
C GLU A 90 1.71 3.19 10.66
N HIS A 91 2.12 3.58 9.46
CA HIS A 91 1.21 3.66 8.31
C HIS A 91 0.73 2.27 7.83
N HIS A 92 1.47 1.19 8.13
CA HIS A 92 0.99 -0.17 7.90
C HIS A 92 -0.05 -0.60 8.95
N MET A 93 0.10 -0.17 10.20
CA MET A 93 -0.90 -0.40 11.25
C MET A 93 -2.25 0.24 10.91
N ARG A 94 -2.23 1.50 10.45
CA ARG A 94 -3.44 2.19 9.96
C ARG A 94 -4.05 1.54 8.71
N ALA A 95 -3.25 0.83 7.92
CA ALA A 95 -3.73 0.11 6.75
C ALA A 95 -4.49 -1.16 7.15
N ILE A 96 -3.98 -1.94 8.12
CA ILE A 96 -4.68 -3.13 8.59
C ILE A 96 -5.95 -2.79 9.38
N GLU A 97 -5.98 -1.71 10.17
CA GLU A 97 -7.20 -1.21 10.83
C GLU A 97 -8.32 -0.96 9.81
N ARG A 98 -8.02 -0.21 8.74
CA ARG A 98 -8.96 0.03 7.64
C ARG A 98 -9.44 -1.27 6.99
N LEU A 99 -8.57 -2.24 6.77
CA LEU A 99 -8.98 -3.53 6.22
C LEU A 99 -9.83 -4.36 7.20
N LYS A 100 -9.56 -4.28 8.51
CA LYS A 100 -10.39 -4.91 9.55
C LYS A 100 -11.79 -4.30 9.56
N GLU A 101 -11.89 -2.97 9.51
CA GLU A 101 -13.16 -2.23 9.38
C GLU A 101 -13.91 -2.65 8.10
N MET A 102 -13.23 -2.69 6.95
CA MET A 102 -13.82 -3.14 5.68
C MET A 102 -14.35 -4.58 5.74
N LYS A 103 -13.71 -5.46 6.53
CA LYS A 103 -14.16 -6.84 6.74
C LYS A 103 -15.27 -6.97 7.80
N GLY A 104 -15.46 -5.96 8.64
CA GLY A 104 -16.35 -6.04 9.81
C GLY A 104 -15.73 -6.81 10.99
N ILE A 105 -14.40 -6.88 11.07
CA ILE A 105 -13.71 -7.35 12.27
C ILE A 105 -13.65 -6.17 13.25
N GLY A 106 -14.12 -6.37 14.49
CA GLY A 106 -14.02 -5.35 15.53
C GLY A 106 -12.57 -4.84 15.66
N VAL A 107 -12.41 -3.52 15.58
CA VAL A 107 -11.16 -2.85 15.95
C VAL A 107 -11.21 -2.73 17.47
N GLU A 108 -10.36 -3.48 18.16
CA GLU A 108 -10.21 -3.36 19.61
C GLU A 108 -9.49 -2.03 19.91
N ASP A 109 -10.13 -1.18 20.72
CA ASP A 109 -9.64 0.10 21.24
C ASP A 109 -8.41 -0.04 22.16
#